data_AF-A0A8H5DEZ8-F1
#
_entry.id   AF-A0A8H5DEZ8-F1
#
_cell.length_a   1.000
_cell.length_b   1.000
_cell.length_c   1.000
_cell.angle_alpha   90.00
_cell.angle_beta   90.00
_cell.angle_gamma   90.00
#
_symmetry.space_group_name_H-M   'P 1'
#
loop_
_entity.id
_entity.type
_entity.pdbx_description
1 polymer ?
#
loop_
_entity_poly.entity_id
_entity_poly.type
_entity_poly.pdbx_seq_one_letter_code
_entity_poly.pdbx_strand_id
1 'polypeptide(L)'
;MPPRTRKRKVSAAESNVTEDAAPKTTIWAPREPAAGAANHRRGKNTTSKQNNTSRKKRKMLASDAKKQIQKQGDDLDKYIDRETKTNLPRVGGDALTRELSADLALVLPWLSSSPFQQKNKTQSYPQLMLKALNEIQCHVDAYEALVKQDSGIRVPSWAQWEKDAKDLDEMSQHALNMSSKIINHFIMPDLHRLPAKPAESSTGIENVAWDLIEEALPKVSDKTWGKTAQGQLKAFIEVLRLLPNARQAAKMGALKYVEELQKKKQSDVVAFLLRVRCWELRQLNVIHRASRPSRLDKARRLGYKAKQGYVIYRVRVRRGGRKRPAPKGATYGKPTNQGINQLKYQRSLKATAEERVGRRCANLRVLNSYWINQDSTYKYYEVILVDPQHKAIRIDPRINWIVNPVHKHRESRGLTATGKKSRGLNKGHRYNKTKAGRRKTWKRHNTLSLWRYR
;
A
#
# COMPACT_ATOMS: atom_id res chain seq x y z
N MET A 1 30.55 -5.10 68.71
CA MET A 1 31.08 -4.86 67.34
C MET A 1 29.95 -4.42 66.43
N PRO A 2 30.00 -3.21 65.84
CA PRO A 2 28.95 -2.73 64.94
C PRO A 2 29.10 -3.33 63.52
N PRO A 3 27.99 -3.54 62.79
CA PRO A 3 28.03 -4.15 61.47
C PRO A 3 28.60 -3.19 60.40
N ARG A 4 29.64 -3.68 59.71
CA ARG A 4 30.34 -3.02 58.61
C ARG A 4 29.41 -2.66 57.44
N THR A 5 29.40 -1.38 57.08
CA THR A 5 28.77 -0.85 55.87
C THR A 5 29.58 -1.22 54.62
N ARG A 6 28.93 -1.81 53.62
CA ARG A 6 29.55 -2.19 52.35
C ARG A 6 29.63 -0.95 51.43
N LYS A 7 30.86 -0.51 51.16
CA LYS A 7 31.18 0.64 50.30
C LYS A 7 30.60 0.49 48.88
N ARG A 8 29.99 1.57 48.39
CA ARG A 8 29.60 1.80 46.98
C ARG A 8 30.85 1.81 46.10
N LYS A 9 30.79 1.10 44.96
CA LYS A 9 31.79 1.18 43.89
C LYS A 9 31.42 2.35 42.98
N VAL A 10 32.35 3.28 42.81
CA VAL A 10 32.29 4.44 41.90
C VAL A 10 32.42 3.93 40.46
N SER A 11 31.56 4.42 39.57
CA SER A 11 31.61 4.16 38.13
C SER A 11 32.69 5.00 37.47
N ALA A 12 33.66 4.36 36.83
CA ALA A 12 34.61 4.98 35.92
C ALA A 12 33.89 5.38 34.62
N ALA A 13 34.18 6.59 34.18
CA ALA A 13 33.84 7.09 32.85
C ALA A 13 34.84 6.50 31.85
N GLU A 14 34.34 5.80 30.84
CA GLU A 14 35.09 5.49 29.63
C GLU A 14 34.19 5.76 28.42
N SER A 15 34.64 6.76 27.65
CA SER A 15 34.32 6.96 26.25
C SER A 15 34.59 5.69 25.45
N ASN A 16 33.72 5.33 24.50
CA ASN A 16 34.14 4.77 23.21
C ASN A 16 33.00 4.79 22.19
N VAL A 17 33.32 5.41 21.06
CA VAL A 17 32.68 5.26 19.75
C VAL A 17 33.09 3.91 19.18
N THR A 18 32.15 3.10 18.67
CA THR A 18 32.28 2.29 17.43
C THR A 18 31.09 1.33 17.24
N GLU A 19 30.50 1.45 16.04
CA GLU A 19 30.04 0.43 15.09
C GLU A 19 29.03 -0.68 15.46
N ASP A 20 27.96 -0.68 14.65
CA ASP A 20 26.86 -1.64 14.60
C ASP A 20 27.30 -3.03 14.10
N ALA A 21 27.12 -4.06 14.94
CA ALA A 21 27.23 -5.46 14.53
C ALA A 21 25.87 -6.19 14.67
N ALA A 22 25.38 -6.75 13.56
CA ALA A 22 24.12 -7.49 13.45
C ALA A 22 24.22 -8.95 13.97
N PRO A 23 23.10 -9.56 14.45
CA PRO A 23 23.14 -10.89 15.09
C PRO A 23 23.08 -12.07 14.11
N LYS A 24 23.87 -13.11 14.41
CA LYS A 24 23.97 -14.40 13.70
C LYS A 24 22.68 -15.24 13.84
N THR A 25 22.25 -15.89 12.75
CA THR A 25 21.12 -16.84 12.72
C THR A 25 21.59 -18.27 12.45
N THR A 26 21.09 -19.23 13.23
CA THR A 26 21.26 -20.68 13.06
C THR A 26 20.06 -21.27 12.32
N ILE A 27 20.31 -22.16 11.35
CA ILE A 27 19.29 -22.82 10.53
C ILE A 27 19.31 -24.34 10.80
N TRP A 28 18.13 -24.92 11.02
CA TRP A 28 17.89 -26.38 11.05
C TRP A 28 17.53 -26.90 9.66
N ALA A 29 17.99 -28.11 9.33
CA ALA A 29 17.82 -28.78 8.03
C ALA A 29 16.41 -29.37 7.81
N PRO A 30 15.90 -29.42 6.55
CA PRO A 30 14.73 -30.21 6.19
C PRO A 30 15.06 -31.49 5.39
N ARG A 31 14.22 -32.51 5.61
CA ARG A 31 14.17 -33.85 4.96
C ARG A 31 13.70 -33.80 3.50
N GLU A 32 14.20 -34.74 2.69
CA GLU A 32 13.76 -35.04 1.31
C GLU A 32 12.46 -35.86 1.24
N PRO A 33 11.74 -35.83 0.09
CA PRO A 33 10.88 -36.92 -0.34
C PRO A 33 11.32 -37.56 -1.67
N ALA A 34 11.02 -38.86 -1.75
CA ALA A 34 11.44 -39.82 -2.76
C ALA A 34 10.75 -39.69 -4.14
N ALA A 35 11.31 -40.47 -5.07
CA ALA A 35 11.07 -40.53 -6.50
C ALA A 35 9.71 -41.05 -6.96
N GLY A 36 9.27 -40.53 -8.11
CA GLY A 36 8.97 -41.32 -9.32
C GLY A 36 7.74 -42.22 -9.36
N ALA A 37 6.78 -41.86 -10.22
CA ALA A 37 6.02 -42.84 -11.00
C ALA A 37 5.58 -42.21 -12.33
N ALA A 38 6.10 -42.75 -13.42
CA ALA A 38 5.66 -42.49 -14.79
C ALA A 38 4.35 -43.25 -15.06
N ASN A 39 3.52 -42.74 -15.98
CA ASN A 39 2.61 -43.61 -16.71
C ASN A 39 2.22 -43.05 -18.09
N HIS A 40 1.97 -44.03 -18.96
CA HIS A 40 2.07 -44.03 -20.42
C HIS A 40 1.04 -43.25 -21.24
N ARG A 41 1.47 -42.97 -22.48
CA ARG A 41 0.72 -42.58 -23.68
C ARG A 41 -0.44 -43.52 -24.02
N ARG A 42 -1.56 -42.96 -24.52
CA ARG A 42 -2.08 -43.08 -25.91
C ARG A 42 -3.54 -42.59 -25.98
N GLY A 43 -3.87 -41.80 -27.02
CA GLY A 43 -5.29 -41.49 -27.31
C GLY A 43 -5.56 -40.36 -28.31
N LYS A 44 -5.51 -40.71 -29.61
CA LYS A 44 -6.36 -40.26 -30.73
C LYS A 44 -6.47 -38.76 -31.10
N ASN A 45 -6.01 -38.49 -32.33
CA ASN A 45 -6.23 -37.31 -33.15
C ASN A 45 -7.69 -37.22 -33.64
N THR A 46 -8.51 -36.31 -33.10
CA THR A 46 -9.76 -35.85 -33.77
C THR A 46 -10.19 -34.40 -33.45
N THR A 47 -9.41 -33.61 -32.69
CA THR A 47 -9.87 -32.30 -32.18
C THR A 47 -9.35 -31.05 -32.93
N SER A 48 -8.59 -31.18 -34.03
CA SER A 48 -8.00 -30.00 -34.69
C SER A 48 -8.93 -29.25 -35.66
N LYS A 49 -9.98 -29.90 -36.22
CA LYS A 49 -10.89 -29.25 -37.19
C LYS A 49 -11.99 -28.38 -36.57
N GLN A 50 -12.48 -28.70 -35.36
CA GLN A 50 -13.50 -27.87 -34.66
C GLN A 50 -12.90 -26.60 -34.01
N ASN A 51 -11.61 -26.61 -33.69
CA ASN A 51 -10.92 -25.45 -33.08
C ASN A 51 -10.58 -24.36 -34.10
N ASN A 52 -10.44 -24.68 -35.38
CA ASN A 52 -10.19 -23.67 -36.41
C ASN A 52 -11.45 -22.91 -36.82
N THR A 53 -12.62 -23.55 -36.85
CA THR A 53 -13.90 -22.89 -37.16
C THR A 53 -14.36 -21.95 -36.03
N SER A 54 -14.17 -22.34 -34.77
CA SER A 54 -14.48 -21.48 -33.61
C SER A 54 -13.53 -20.28 -33.48
N ARG A 55 -12.25 -20.42 -33.87
CA ARG A 55 -11.27 -19.33 -33.88
C ARG A 55 -11.52 -18.33 -35.02
N LYS A 56 -11.98 -18.81 -36.19
CA LYS A 56 -12.42 -17.95 -37.31
C LYS A 56 -13.69 -17.17 -36.95
N LYS A 57 -14.67 -17.80 -36.30
CA LYS A 57 -15.89 -17.14 -35.78
C LYS A 57 -15.60 -16.07 -34.72
N ARG A 58 -14.65 -16.30 -33.81
CA ARG A 58 -14.22 -15.29 -32.82
C ARG A 58 -13.45 -14.12 -33.43
N LYS A 59 -12.69 -14.34 -34.52
CA LYS A 59 -12.02 -13.25 -35.26
C LYS A 59 -13.03 -12.38 -36.02
N MET A 60 -14.05 -12.98 -36.64
CA MET A 60 -15.15 -12.26 -37.30
C MET A 60 -15.96 -11.42 -36.29
N LEU A 61 -16.35 -12.00 -35.15
CA LEU A 61 -17.06 -11.26 -34.10
C LEU A 61 -16.23 -10.11 -33.50
N ALA A 62 -14.91 -10.25 -33.43
CA ALA A 62 -14.01 -9.19 -32.99
C ALA A 62 -13.82 -8.08 -34.04
N SER A 63 -13.84 -8.40 -35.34
CA SER A 63 -13.83 -7.37 -36.39
C SER A 63 -15.15 -6.62 -36.47
N ASP A 64 -16.27 -7.32 -36.27
CA ASP A 64 -17.60 -6.72 -36.29
C ASP A 64 -17.81 -5.82 -35.06
N ALA A 65 -17.32 -6.23 -33.88
CA ALA A 65 -17.30 -5.38 -32.70
C ALA A 65 -16.44 -4.12 -32.88
N LYS A 66 -15.29 -4.22 -33.58
CA LYS A 66 -14.47 -3.03 -33.91
C LYS A 66 -15.18 -2.07 -34.85
N LYS A 67 -15.84 -2.59 -35.90
CA LYS A 67 -16.64 -1.78 -36.82
C LYS A 67 -17.83 -1.11 -36.12
N GLN A 68 -18.45 -1.80 -35.16
CA GLN A 68 -19.54 -1.25 -34.34
C GLN A 68 -19.05 -0.07 -33.48
N ILE A 69 -17.90 -0.21 -32.82
CA ILE A 69 -17.32 0.86 -31.99
C ILE A 69 -16.90 2.04 -32.84
N GLN A 70 -16.34 1.79 -34.03
CA GLN A 70 -15.93 2.85 -34.94
C GLN A 70 -17.14 3.63 -35.47
N LYS A 71 -18.22 2.94 -35.83
CA LYS A 71 -19.49 3.58 -36.20
C LYS A 71 -20.10 4.40 -35.06
N GLN A 72 -20.03 3.90 -33.82
CA GLN A 72 -20.47 4.65 -32.64
C GLN A 72 -19.62 5.91 -32.39
N GLY A 73 -18.32 5.86 -32.70
CA GLY A 73 -17.43 7.02 -32.68
C GLY A 73 -17.82 8.04 -33.75
N ASP A 74 -17.98 7.61 -35.00
CA ASP A 74 -18.37 8.48 -36.11
C ASP A 74 -19.76 9.12 -35.91
N ASP A 75 -20.71 8.38 -35.30
CA ASP A 75 -22.04 8.89 -34.95
C ASP A 75 -21.97 9.90 -33.79
N LEU A 76 -21.04 9.72 -32.85
CA LEU A 76 -20.78 10.67 -31.77
C LEU A 76 -20.12 11.96 -32.30
N ASP A 77 -19.17 11.85 -33.22
CA ASP A 77 -18.53 13.01 -33.86
C ASP A 77 -19.56 13.80 -34.67
N LYS A 78 -20.45 13.14 -35.42
CA LYS A 78 -21.57 13.80 -36.11
C LYS A 78 -22.57 14.44 -35.16
N TYR A 79 -22.77 13.87 -33.97
CA TYR A 79 -23.62 14.44 -32.94
C TYR A 79 -22.98 15.71 -32.35
N ILE A 80 -21.68 15.67 -32.04
CA ILE A 80 -20.91 16.81 -31.55
C ILE A 80 -20.87 17.92 -32.62
N ASP A 81 -20.66 17.58 -33.88
CA ASP A 81 -20.69 18.54 -35.00
C ASP A 81 -22.09 19.14 -35.22
N ARG A 82 -23.16 18.39 -34.92
CA ARG A 82 -24.53 18.93 -34.95
C ARG A 82 -24.78 19.90 -33.81
N GLU A 83 -24.38 19.53 -32.59
CA GLU A 83 -24.53 20.38 -31.39
C GLU A 83 -23.66 21.64 -31.43
N THR A 84 -22.49 21.57 -32.05
CA THR A 84 -21.61 22.75 -32.22
C THR A 84 -22.05 23.66 -33.37
N LYS A 85 -22.76 23.13 -34.37
CA LYS A 85 -23.36 23.91 -35.48
C LYS A 85 -24.77 24.42 -35.20
N THR A 86 -25.45 23.94 -34.16
CA THR A 86 -26.66 24.60 -33.65
C THR A 86 -26.23 25.92 -33.02
N ASN A 87 -26.60 27.02 -33.66
CA ASN A 87 -26.44 28.37 -33.12
C ASN A 87 -26.85 28.39 -31.65
N LEU A 88 -25.90 28.67 -30.76
CA LEU A 88 -26.20 29.08 -29.38
C LEU A 88 -27.27 30.17 -29.46
N PRO A 89 -28.43 30.03 -28.78
CA PRO A 89 -29.35 31.14 -28.70
C PRO A 89 -28.57 32.29 -28.05
N ARG A 90 -28.51 33.44 -28.72
CA ARG A 90 -28.13 34.70 -28.08
C ARG A 90 -29.18 34.97 -27.01
N VAL A 91 -28.92 34.47 -25.80
CA VAL A 91 -29.72 34.78 -24.62
C VAL A 91 -29.52 36.27 -24.39
N GLY A 92 -30.54 37.07 -24.69
CA GLY A 92 -30.55 38.49 -24.34
C GLY A 92 -30.36 38.62 -22.83
N GLY A 93 -29.58 39.61 -22.39
CA GLY A 93 -29.25 39.82 -20.97
C GLY A 93 -30.47 39.87 -20.03
N ASP A 94 -31.65 40.18 -20.57
CA ASP A 94 -32.91 40.24 -19.85
C ASP A 94 -33.53 38.86 -19.53
N ALA A 95 -33.10 37.79 -20.18
CA ALA A 95 -33.56 36.43 -19.90
C ALA A 95 -32.76 35.77 -18.76
N LEU A 96 -31.45 36.07 -18.65
CA LEU A 96 -30.59 35.58 -17.57
C LEU A 96 -30.98 36.13 -16.19
N THR A 97 -31.59 37.31 -16.14
CA THR A 97 -32.04 37.93 -14.89
C THR A 97 -33.38 37.39 -14.38
N ARG A 98 -34.18 36.74 -15.24
CA ARG A 98 -35.49 36.18 -14.88
C ARG A 98 -35.42 34.71 -14.43
N GLU A 99 -34.42 33.95 -14.87
CA GLU A 99 -34.33 32.50 -14.60
C GLU A 99 -33.37 32.12 -13.45
N LEU A 100 -32.65 33.06 -12.87
CA LEU A 100 -31.85 32.79 -11.67
C LEU A 100 -32.77 32.69 -10.45
N SER A 101 -33.01 31.47 -9.98
CA SER A 101 -33.82 31.17 -8.79
C SER A 101 -33.30 31.95 -7.56
N ALA A 102 -34.22 32.38 -6.69
CA ALA A 102 -33.91 33.07 -5.43
C ALA A 102 -32.90 32.33 -4.52
N ASP A 103 -32.72 31.02 -4.71
CA ASP A 103 -31.77 30.20 -3.95
C ASP A 103 -30.29 30.42 -4.32
N LEU A 104 -29.99 31.03 -5.48
CA LEU A 104 -28.61 31.36 -5.87
C LEU A 104 -28.06 32.63 -5.20
N ALA A 105 -28.92 33.43 -4.55
CA ALA A 105 -28.51 34.58 -3.73
C ALA A 105 -27.69 34.17 -2.49
N LEU A 106 -27.75 32.89 -2.08
CA LEU A 106 -26.98 32.36 -0.94
C LEU A 106 -25.56 31.96 -1.30
N VAL A 107 -25.25 31.74 -2.58
CA VAL A 107 -23.94 31.22 -3.04
C VAL A 107 -23.03 32.33 -3.56
N LEU A 108 -23.58 33.51 -3.86
CA LEU A 108 -22.86 34.67 -4.38
C LEU A 108 -22.92 35.82 -3.36
N PRO A 109 -21.90 35.99 -2.49
CA PRO A 109 -21.91 36.93 -1.34
C PRO A 109 -22.11 38.42 -1.69
N TRP A 110 -22.13 38.79 -2.96
CA TRP A 110 -22.19 40.18 -3.43
C TRP A 110 -23.56 40.59 -3.99
N LEU A 111 -24.54 39.68 -4.06
CA LEU A 111 -25.92 40.02 -4.45
C LEU A 111 -26.71 40.75 -3.34
N SER A 112 -26.20 40.76 -2.10
CA SER A 112 -26.77 41.55 -0.99
C SER A 112 -25.89 42.77 -0.68
N SER A 113 -26.08 43.86 -1.41
CA SER A 113 -25.49 45.16 -1.04
C SER A 113 -26.59 46.13 -0.63
N SER A 114 -26.64 46.42 0.66
CA SER A 114 -27.45 47.47 1.30
C SER A 114 -26.98 48.87 0.84
N PRO A 115 -27.88 49.86 0.71
CA PRO A 115 -27.60 51.16 0.09
C PRO A 115 -26.92 52.14 1.06
N PHE A 116 -25.68 51.87 1.49
CA PHE A 116 -24.92 52.84 2.31
C PHE A 116 -23.46 53.09 1.90
N GLN A 117 -23.01 52.62 0.73
CA GLN A 117 -21.66 52.93 0.23
C GLN A 117 -21.69 53.40 -1.22
N GLN A 118 -22.18 54.62 -1.45
CA GLN A 118 -21.86 55.40 -2.64
C GLN A 118 -21.36 56.79 -2.24
N LYS A 119 -20.06 56.85 -1.94
CA LYS A 119 -19.25 58.06 -2.11
C LYS A 119 -17.91 57.62 -2.67
N ASN A 120 -17.86 57.52 -4.00
CA ASN A 120 -16.71 57.80 -4.88
C ASN A 120 -17.06 57.28 -6.29
N LYS A 121 -16.85 58.11 -7.32
CA LYS A 121 -17.09 57.76 -8.73
C LYS A 121 -16.12 56.66 -9.18
N THR A 122 -16.51 55.40 -9.06
CA THR A 122 -15.80 54.25 -9.63
C THR A 122 -16.67 53.58 -10.69
N GLN A 123 -16.07 53.31 -11.85
CA GLN A 123 -16.74 52.75 -13.03
C GLN A 123 -17.57 51.52 -12.67
N SER A 124 -18.75 51.42 -13.28
CA SER A 124 -19.69 50.32 -13.03
C SER A 124 -19.03 49.00 -13.42
N TYR A 125 -18.97 48.04 -12.49
CA TYR A 125 -18.34 46.72 -12.64
C TYR A 125 -18.68 45.97 -13.96
N PRO A 126 -19.91 46.08 -14.54
CA PRO A 126 -20.21 45.51 -15.85
C PRO A 126 -19.38 46.08 -17.00
N GLN A 127 -18.98 47.36 -16.92
CA GLN A 127 -18.15 48.01 -17.95
C GLN A 127 -16.71 47.49 -17.95
N LEU A 128 -16.19 47.11 -16.78
CA LEU A 128 -14.87 46.49 -16.65
C LEU A 128 -14.84 45.07 -17.23
N MET A 129 -15.90 44.29 -17.04
CA MET A 129 -16.03 42.96 -17.65
C MET A 129 -16.09 43.04 -19.19
N LEU A 130 -16.85 44.00 -19.73
CA LEU A 130 -16.92 44.24 -21.17
C LEU A 130 -15.58 44.67 -21.75
N LYS A 131 -14.82 45.49 -21.03
CA LYS A 131 -13.49 45.94 -21.45
C LYS A 131 -12.49 44.76 -21.51
N ALA A 132 -12.49 43.89 -20.51
CA ALA A 132 -11.60 42.73 -20.46
C ALA A 132 -11.88 41.73 -21.59
N LEU A 133 -13.16 41.53 -21.97
CA LEU A 133 -13.52 40.67 -23.09
C LEU A 133 -13.05 41.21 -24.44
N ASN A 134 -13.15 42.53 -24.65
CA ASN A 134 -12.64 43.18 -25.87
C ASN A 134 -11.11 43.11 -25.98
N GLU A 135 -10.38 43.25 -24.87
CA GLU A 135 -8.92 43.14 -24.85
C GLU A 135 -8.44 41.74 -25.26
N ILE A 136 -9.12 40.69 -24.79
CA ILE A 136 -8.81 39.30 -25.18
C ILE A 136 -9.00 39.09 -26.68
N GLN A 137 -10.07 39.66 -27.24
CA GLN A 137 -10.38 39.50 -28.67
C GLN A 137 -9.32 40.16 -29.56
N CYS A 138 -8.86 41.37 -29.20
CA CYS A 138 -7.75 42.03 -29.91
C CYS A 138 -6.43 41.24 -29.88
N HIS A 139 -6.12 40.56 -28.77
CA HIS A 139 -4.89 39.77 -28.68
C HIS A 139 -4.89 38.53 -29.58
N VAL A 140 -6.05 37.92 -29.78
CA VAL A 140 -6.21 36.78 -30.69
C VAL A 140 -5.98 37.20 -32.14
N ASP A 141 -6.56 38.32 -32.56
CA ASP A 141 -6.42 38.83 -33.93
C ASP A 141 -4.95 39.21 -34.27
N ALA A 142 -4.23 39.79 -33.30
CA ALA A 142 -2.82 40.13 -33.47
C ALA A 142 -1.92 38.90 -33.64
N TYR A 143 -2.24 37.81 -32.95
CA TYR A 143 -1.52 36.54 -33.08
C TYR A 143 -1.72 35.92 -34.47
N GLU A 144 -2.95 35.91 -34.98
CA GLU A 144 -3.23 35.38 -36.31
C GLU A 144 -2.53 36.15 -37.44
N ALA A 145 -2.36 37.46 -37.28
CA ALA A 145 -1.64 38.28 -38.25
C ALA A 145 -0.13 37.94 -38.31
N LEU A 146 0.49 37.64 -37.16
CA LEU A 146 1.90 37.25 -37.08
C LEU A 146 2.19 35.91 -37.74
N VAL A 147 1.27 34.94 -37.58
CA VAL A 147 1.43 33.60 -38.17
C VAL A 147 1.37 33.62 -39.70
N LYS A 148 0.73 34.65 -40.29
CA LYS A 148 0.54 34.76 -41.74
C LYS A 148 1.70 35.47 -42.48
N GLN A 149 2.79 35.85 -41.81
CA GLN A 149 3.96 36.44 -42.48
C GLN A 149 4.93 35.37 -43.03
N ASP A 150 5.46 35.60 -44.24
CA ASP A 150 6.31 34.68 -44.99
C ASP A 150 7.80 34.79 -44.57
N SER A 151 8.48 33.68 -44.32
CA SER A 151 9.79 33.62 -43.62
C SER A 151 11.02 33.56 -44.52
N GLY A 152 10.87 33.72 -45.85
CA GLY A 152 11.98 33.96 -46.78
C GLY A 152 12.97 32.79 -47.02
N ILE A 153 12.67 31.56 -46.59
CA ILE A 153 13.53 30.39 -46.77
C ILE A 153 13.28 29.75 -48.15
N ARG A 154 14.30 29.66 -49.01
CA ARG A 154 14.21 28.96 -50.30
C ARG A 154 14.61 27.49 -50.18
N VAL A 155 13.89 26.62 -50.88
CA VAL A 155 14.08 25.16 -50.85
C VAL A 155 15.30 24.75 -51.70
N PRO A 156 16.26 23.96 -51.16
CA PRO A 156 17.40 23.45 -51.93
C PRO A 156 17.02 22.44 -53.02
N SER A 157 17.85 22.29 -54.06
CA SER A 157 17.57 21.39 -55.19
C SER A 157 17.48 19.91 -54.78
N TRP A 158 16.53 19.18 -55.36
CA TRP A 158 16.20 17.80 -54.98
C TRP A 158 17.39 16.83 -55.05
N ALA A 159 18.34 17.04 -55.96
CA ALA A 159 19.53 16.19 -56.10
C ALA A 159 20.52 16.32 -54.93
N GLN A 160 20.60 17.51 -54.32
CA GLN A 160 21.47 17.74 -53.17
C GLN A 160 20.86 17.14 -51.90
N TRP A 161 19.54 17.19 -51.76
CA TRP A 161 18.81 16.48 -50.70
C TRP A 161 18.99 14.98 -50.75
N GLU A 162 18.98 14.37 -51.93
CA GLU A 162 19.14 12.92 -52.05
C GLU A 162 20.57 12.48 -51.68
N LYS A 163 21.57 13.30 -52.00
CA LYS A 163 22.96 13.05 -51.60
C LYS A 163 23.17 13.27 -50.11
N ASP A 164 22.69 14.39 -49.57
CA ASP A 164 22.80 14.70 -48.14
C ASP A 164 22.06 13.66 -47.28
N ALA A 165 20.93 13.13 -47.78
CA ALA A 165 20.22 12.05 -47.10
C ALA A 165 21.01 10.73 -47.07
N LYS A 166 21.74 10.41 -48.15
CA LYS A 166 22.63 9.23 -48.20
C LYS A 166 23.84 9.41 -47.30
N ASP A 167 24.49 10.57 -47.35
CA ASP A 167 25.66 10.89 -46.52
C ASP A 167 25.29 10.89 -45.02
N LEU A 168 24.09 11.37 -44.65
CA LEU A 168 23.57 11.31 -43.28
C LEU A 168 23.25 9.88 -42.82
N ASP A 169 22.69 9.03 -43.70
CA ASP A 169 22.41 7.64 -43.37
C ASP A 169 23.72 6.85 -43.18
N GLU A 170 24.72 7.07 -44.04
CA GLU A 170 26.06 6.50 -43.91
C GLU A 170 26.72 6.94 -42.60
N MET A 171 26.72 8.24 -42.31
CA MET A 171 27.23 8.78 -41.03
C MET A 171 26.54 8.11 -39.83
N SER A 172 25.21 7.95 -39.89
CA SER A 172 24.43 7.31 -38.83
C SER A 172 24.83 5.86 -38.62
N GLN A 173 25.00 5.10 -39.71
CA GLN A 173 25.41 3.70 -39.65
C GLN A 173 26.82 3.54 -39.09
N HIS A 174 27.77 4.39 -39.51
CA HIS A 174 29.14 4.40 -38.97
C HIS A 174 29.14 4.76 -37.48
N ALA A 175 28.40 5.80 -37.08
CA ALA A 175 28.27 6.22 -35.69
C ALA A 175 27.64 5.13 -34.80
N LEU A 176 26.59 4.46 -35.28
CA LEU A 176 25.94 3.35 -34.56
C LEU A 176 26.88 2.16 -34.39
N ASN A 177 27.65 1.82 -35.43
CA ASN A 177 28.62 0.73 -35.36
C ASN A 177 29.75 1.03 -34.37
N MET A 178 30.27 2.26 -34.36
CA MET A 178 31.28 2.70 -33.39
C MET A 178 30.73 2.73 -31.97
N SER A 179 29.54 3.30 -31.78
CA SER A 179 28.85 3.36 -30.48
C SER A 179 28.58 1.96 -29.92
N SER A 180 28.15 1.03 -30.77
CA SER A 180 27.94 -0.38 -30.38
C SER A 180 29.24 -1.02 -29.88
N LYS A 181 30.37 -0.83 -30.57
CA LYS A 181 31.68 -1.33 -30.13
C LYS A 181 32.11 -0.72 -28.80
N ILE A 182 31.91 0.59 -28.62
CA ILE A 182 32.22 1.32 -27.38
C ILE A 182 31.37 0.82 -26.21
N ILE A 183 30.05 0.69 -26.41
CA ILE A 183 29.13 0.19 -25.39
C ILE A 183 29.49 -1.25 -25.00
N ASN A 184 29.77 -2.12 -25.98
CA ASN A 184 30.18 -3.49 -25.73
C ASN A 184 31.51 -3.55 -24.96
N HIS A 185 32.45 -2.65 -25.24
CA HIS A 185 33.67 -2.51 -24.44
C HIS A 185 33.38 -2.05 -23.00
N PHE A 186 32.52 -1.06 -22.79
CA PHE A 186 32.20 -0.60 -21.43
C PHE A 186 31.45 -1.64 -20.59
N ILE A 187 30.62 -2.46 -21.24
CA ILE A 187 29.90 -3.56 -20.59
C ILE A 187 30.85 -4.76 -20.34
N MET A 188 31.72 -5.09 -21.30
CA MET A 188 32.63 -6.24 -21.27
C MET A 188 34.05 -5.84 -21.73
N PRO A 189 34.84 -5.18 -20.85
CA PRO A 189 36.13 -4.57 -21.24
C PRO A 189 37.20 -5.59 -21.62
N ASP A 190 37.11 -6.83 -21.11
CA ASP A 190 38.10 -7.89 -21.36
C ASP A 190 37.86 -8.66 -22.67
N LEU A 191 36.65 -8.57 -23.24
CA LEU A 191 36.25 -9.31 -24.44
C LEU A 191 36.21 -8.44 -25.70
N HIS A 192 35.95 -7.15 -25.55
CA HIS A 192 35.84 -6.21 -26.66
C HIS A 192 36.85 -5.10 -26.47
N ARG A 193 37.52 -4.67 -27.54
CA ARG A 193 38.49 -3.55 -27.51
C ARG A 193 37.78 -2.25 -27.91
N LEU A 194 38.21 -1.12 -27.35
CA LEU A 194 37.79 0.19 -27.87
C LEU A 194 38.15 0.31 -29.36
N PRO A 195 37.26 0.87 -30.20
CA PRO A 195 37.60 1.16 -31.58
C PRO A 195 38.73 2.19 -31.62
N ALA A 196 39.63 2.09 -32.62
CA ALA A 196 40.68 3.08 -32.85
C ALA A 196 40.12 4.25 -33.68
N LYS A 197 40.69 5.45 -33.48
CA LYS A 197 40.35 6.61 -34.30
C LYS A 197 40.64 6.32 -35.78
N PRO A 198 39.69 6.57 -36.70
CA PRO A 198 39.90 6.38 -38.13
C PRO A 198 41.09 7.22 -38.63
N ALA A 199 41.82 6.70 -39.62
CA ALA A 199 42.95 7.41 -40.22
C ALA A 199 42.44 8.57 -41.10
N GLU A 200 43.21 9.67 -41.18
CA GLU A 200 42.84 10.89 -41.93
C GLU A 200 42.61 10.66 -43.44
N SER A 201 42.99 9.50 -43.98
CA SER A 201 42.75 9.09 -45.37
C SER A 201 41.37 8.47 -45.64
N SER A 202 40.56 8.22 -44.61
CA SER A 202 39.20 7.69 -44.74
C SER A 202 38.19 8.79 -45.08
N THR A 203 37.10 8.43 -45.77
CA THR A 203 36.01 9.33 -46.17
C THR A 203 35.58 10.22 -45.01
N GLY A 204 35.55 11.55 -45.21
CA GLY A 204 35.35 12.53 -44.12
C GLY A 204 34.13 12.31 -43.24
N ILE A 205 33.12 11.59 -43.73
CA ILE A 205 31.92 11.16 -43.00
C ILE A 205 32.26 10.29 -41.77
N GLU A 206 33.24 9.38 -41.88
CA GLU A 206 33.65 8.52 -40.76
C GLU A 206 34.35 9.31 -39.64
N ASN A 207 35.13 10.33 -40.01
CA ASN A 207 35.80 11.23 -39.07
C ASN A 207 34.76 12.10 -38.33
N VAL A 208 33.77 12.62 -39.05
CA VAL A 208 32.67 13.39 -38.43
C VAL A 208 31.84 12.50 -37.48
N ALA A 209 31.56 11.25 -37.87
CA ALA A 209 30.88 10.29 -36.99
C ALA A 209 31.71 9.98 -35.72
N TRP A 210 33.04 9.90 -35.85
CA TRP A 210 33.95 9.68 -34.72
C TRP A 210 33.96 10.89 -33.77
N ASP A 211 34.11 12.11 -34.29
CA ASP A 211 34.19 13.33 -33.48
C ASP A 211 32.90 13.54 -32.65
N LEU A 212 31.72 13.25 -33.24
CA LEU A 212 30.43 13.29 -32.53
C LEU A 212 30.35 12.33 -31.34
N ILE A 213 30.99 11.17 -31.44
CA ILE A 213 31.00 10.16 -30.37
C ILE A 213 32.08 10.46 -29.35
N GLU A 214 33.23 10.97 -29.79
CA GLU A 214 34.37 11.31 -28.93
C GLU A 214 33.97 12.34 -27.86
N GLU A 215 33.18 13.36 -28.23
CA GLU A 215 32.62 14.32 -27.27
C GLU A 215 31.69 13.67 -26.23
N ALA A 216 31.00 12.59 -26.60
CA ALA A 216 30.04 11.89 -25.75
C ALA A 216 30.68 10.81 -24.86
N LEU A 217 31.98 10.52 -25.03
CA LEU A 217 32.68 9.51 -24.23
C LEU A 217 32.82 9.95 -22.76
N PRO A 218 32.44 9.11 -21.78
CA PRO A 218 32.60 9.43 -20.38
C PRO A 218 34.09 9.46 -19.99
N LYS A 219 34.54 10.56 -19.35
CA LYS A 219 35.90 10.67 -18.81
C LYS A 219 36.16 9.55 -17.80
N VAL A 220 37.22 8.78 -18.03
CA VAL A 220 37.53 7.53 -17.32
C VAL A 220 37.53 7.74 -15.80
N SER A 221 36.63 7.07 -15.09
CA SER A 221 36.73 6.86 -13.65
C SER A 221 36.87 5.36 -13.38
N ASP A 222 37.74 4.98 -12.44
CA ASP A 222 38.24 3.60 -12.22
C ASP A 222 37.17 2.54 -11.87
N LYS A 223 35.90 2.92 -11.82
CA LYS A 223 34.77 2.02 -11.55
C LYS A 223 33.71 2.19 -12.63
N THR A 224 33.93 1.59 -13.78
CA THR A 224 32.91 1.47 -14.82
C THR A 224 31.81 0.50 -14.40
N TRP A 225 30.58 0.81 -14.82
CA TRP A 225 29.38 0.04 -14.51
C TRP A 225 29.54 -1.46 -14.80
N GLY A 226 30.36 -1.88 -15.76
CA GLY A 226 30.65 -3.28 -16.05
C GLY A 226 31.24 -4.06 -14.87
N LYS A 227 32.24 -3.51 -14.16
CA LYS A 227 32.83 -4.16 -12.96
C LYS A 227 31.84 -4.23 -11.80
N THR A 228 31.05 -3.18 -11.61
CA THR A 228 30.03 -3.13 -10.56
C THR A 228 28.85 -4.04 -10.89
N ALA A 229 28.41 -4.07 -12.15
CA ALA A 229 27.36 -4.94 -12.64
C ALA A 229 27.79 -6.40 -12.57
N GLN A 230 29.02 -6.76 -12.95
CA GLN A 230 29.52 -8.12 -12.80
C GLN A 230 29.61 -8.54 -11.32
N GLY A 231 30.07 -7.65 -10.43
CA GLY A 231 30.05 -7.88 -8.98
C GLY A 231 28.63 -8.09 -8.44
N GLN A 232 27.68 -7.26 -8.88
CA GLN A 232 26.28 -7.42 -8.56
C GLN A 232 25.67 -8.67 -9.17
N LEU A 233 26.04 -9.05 -10.40
CA LEU A 233 25.51 -10.23 -11.10
C LEU A 233 26.07 -11.51 -10.49
N LYS A 234 27.32 -11.53 -10.02
CA LYS A 234 27.87 -12.61 -9.19
C LYS A 234 27.14 -12.71 -7.85
N ALA A 235 26.89 -11.58 -7.18
CA ALA A 235 26.10 -11.54 -5.95
C ALA A 235 24.64 -11.97 -6.19
N PHE A 236 24.04 -11.58 -7.31
CA PHE A 236 22.69 -11.98 -7.71
C PHE A 236 22.65 -13.43 -8.17
N ILE A 237 23.68 -13.99 -8.81
CA ILE A 237 23.75 -15.42 -9.15
C ILE A 237 23.83 -16.27 -7.87
N GLU A 238 24.63 -15.85 -6.89
CA GLU A 238 24.69 -16.51 -5.58
C GLU A 238 23.36 -16.38 -4.81
N VAL A 239 22.69 -15.23 -4.90
CA VAL A 239 21.34 -15.05 -4.34
C VAL A 239 20.25 -15.77 -5.16
N LEU A 240 20.41 -15.93 -6.48
CA LEU A 240 19.51 -16.66 -7.38
C LEU A 240 19.67 -18.17 -7.23
N ARG A 241 20.87 -18.65 -6.89
CA ARG A 241 21.08 -20.03 -6.41
C ARG A 241 20.36 -20.29 -5.08
N LEU A 242 20.07 -19.24 -4.31
CA LEU A 242 19.30 -19.27 -3.06
C LEU A 242 17.81 -18.91 -3.24
N LEU A 243 17.36 -18.52 -4.44
CA LEU A 243 15.97 -18.17 -4.73
C LEU A 243 15.33 -19.20 -5.67
N PRO A 244 14.04 -19.53 -5.48
CA PRO A 244 13.40 -20.59 -6.24
C PRO A 244 13.08 -20.14 -7.68
N ASN A 245 13.35 -21.03 -8.64
CA ASN A 245 13.18 -20.86 -10.09
C ASN A 245 11.91 -20.12 -10.53
N ALA A 246 12.07 -19.18 -11.48
CA ALA A 246 11.03 -18.34 -12.10
C ALA A 246 9.96 -19.06 -12.94
N ARG A 247 9.84 -20.40 -12.84
CA ARG A 247 8.56 -21.11 -13.09
C ARG A 247 7.58 -20.96 -11.92
N GLN A 248 7.98 -20.29 -10.85
CA GLN A 248 7.18 -19.98 -9.67
C GLN A 248 6.78 -18.50 -9.60
N ALA A 249 6.20 -17.96 -10.68
CA ALA A 249 5.06 -17.06 -10.48
C ALA A 249 3.89 -17.87 -9.90
N ALA A 250 4.10 -18.44 -8.71
CA ALA A 250 3.06 -19.10 -7.95
C ALA A 250 2.05 -18.01 -7.63
N LYS A 251 0.97 -17.95 -8.40
CA LYS A 251 -0.19 -17.08 -8.22
C LYS A 251 -0.45 -16.92 -6.72
N MET A 252 -0.01 -15.82 -6.12
CA MET A 252 -0.27 -15.61 -4.70
C MET A 252 -1.78 -15.51 -4.54
N GLY A 253 -2.34 -16.22 -3.55
CA GLY A 253 -3.79 -16.15 -3.32
C GLY A 253 -4.21 -14.71 -3.00
N ALA A 254 -5.41 -14.29 -3.42
CA ALA A 254 -5.92 -12.92 -3.22
C ALA A 254 -5.76 -12.42 -1.77
N LEU A 255 -5.95 -13.29 -0.77
CA LEU A 255 -5.80 -12.95 0.65
C LEU A 255 -4.37 -12.58 1.05
N LYS A 256 -3.37 -13.08 0.33
CA LYS A 256 -1.96 -12.75 0.56
C LYS A 256 -1.66 -11.31 0.12
N TYR A 257 -2.22 -10.86 -1.01
CA TYR A 257 -2.13 -9.45 -1.42
C TYR A 257 -2.80 -8.52 -0.40
N VAL A 258 -3.99 -8.89 0.09
CA VAL A 258 -4.67 -8.11 1.15
C VAL A 258 -3.82 -8.03 2.42
N GLU A 259 -3.15 -9.11 2.80
CA GLU A 259 -2.23 -9.10 3.92
C GLU A 259 -1.06 -8.12 3.70
N GLU A 260 -0.39 -8.18 2.55
CA GLU A 260 0.77 -7.31 2.27
C GLU A 260 0.37 -5.84 2.23
N LEU A 261 -0.78 -5.52 1.62
CA LEU A 261 -1.36 -4.17 1.63
C LEU A 261 -1.63 -3.69 3.07
N GLN A 262 -2.17 -4.57 3.92
CA GLN A 262 -2.42 -4.27 5.33
C GLN A 262 -1.15 -4.15 6.18
N LYS A 263 0.02 -4.58 5.71
CA LYS A 263 1.29 -4.30 6.40
C LYS A 263 1.72 -2.85 6.15
N LYS A 264 1.51 -2.33 4.95
CA LYS A 264 1.83 -0.93 4.55
C LYS A 264 0.72 0.06 4.93
N LYS A 265 0.39 0.18 6.22
CA LYS A 265 -0.73 1.01 6.70
C LYS A 265 -0.55 2.52 6.52
N GLN A 266 0.69 2.97 6.35
CA GLN A 266 1.03 4.37 6.10
C GLN A 266 0.90 4.77 4.63
N SER A 267 0.70 3.81 3.71
CA SER A 267 0.40 4.15 2.31
C SER A 267 -0.90 4.95 2.20
N ASP A 268 -0.95 5.88 1.25
CA ASP A 268 -2.08 6.81 1.10
C ASP A 268 -3.41 6.09 0.92
N VAL A 269 -3.43 5.01 0.13
CA VAL A 269 -4.62 4.18 -0.09
C VAL A 269 -5.17 3.61 1.22
N VAL A 270 -4.30 3.03 2.06
CA VAL A 270 -4.73 2.43 3.34
C VAL A 270 -5.06 3.50 4.36
N ALA A 271 -4.28 4.58 4.40
CA ALA A 271 -4.51 5.70 5.30
C ALA A 271 -5.87 6.36 5.02
N PHE A 272 -6.18 6.64 3.75
CA PHE A 272 -7.46 7.16 3.29
C PHE A 272 -8.61 6.23 3.69
N LEU A 273 -8.51 4.94 3.36
CA LEU A 273 -9.53 3.94 3.69
C LEU A 273 -9.74 3.78 5.21
N LEU A 274 -8.68 3.85 6.00
CA LEU A 274 -8.79 3.85 7.47
C LEU A 274 -9.43 5.15 7.97
N ARG A 275 -9.18 6.30 7.35
CA ARG A 275 -9.80 7.58 7.74
C ARG A 275 -11.32 7.53 7.56
N VAL A 276 -11.79 7.10 6.39
CA VAL A 276 -13.22 6.94 6.08
C VAL A 276 -13.88 5.94 7.02
N ARG A 277 -13.28 4.75 7.20
CA ARG A 277 -13.80 3.74 8.16
C ARG A 277 -13.84 4.26 9.60
N CYS A 278 -12.87 5.09 9.99
CA CYS A 278 -12.84 5.63 11.34
C CYS A 278 -13.98 6.62 11.58
N TRP A 279 -14.34 7.40 10.56
CA TRP A 279 -15.53 8.25 10.61
C TRP A 279 -16.81 7.42 10.76
N GLU A 280 -17.01 6.38 9.95
CA GLU A 280 -18.16 5.47 10.06
C GLU A 280 -18.26 4.85 11.47
N LEU A 281 -17.15 4.30 11.98
CA LEU A 281 -17.11 3.64 13.29
C LEU A 281 -17.33 4.60 14.48
N ARG A 282 -17.17 5.91 14.29
CA ARG A 282 -17.48 6.92 15.31
C ARG A 282 -18.98 7.14 15.45
N GLN A 283 -19.70 7.12 14.32
CA GLN A 283 -21.16 7.29 14.30
C GLN A 283 -21.90 6.06 14.88
N LEU A 284 -21.32 4.88 14.72
CA LEU A 284 -21.91 3.64 15.23
C LEU A 284 -21.80 3.50 16.75
N ASN A 285 -22.71 2.68 17.31
CA ASN A 285 -22.72 2.35 18.74
C ASN A 285 -21.42 1.68 19.22
N VAL A 286 -21.13 1.84 20.51
CA VAL A 286 -19.89 1.36 21.16
C VAL A 286 -19.62 -0.12 20.89
N ILE A 287 -20.68 -0.94 20.94
CA ILE A 287 -20.68 -2.35 20.57
C ILE A 287 -21.82 -2.55 19.58
N HIS A 288 -21.50 -2.99 18.37
CA HIS A 288 -22.50 -3.32 17.36
C HIS A 288 -22.10 -4.58 16.58
N ARG A 289 -23.10 -5.29 16.06
CA ARG A 289 -22.88 -6.48 15.23
C ARG A 289 -22.46 -6.04 13.83
N ALA A 290 -21.42 -6.65 13.29
CA ALA A 290 -21.04 -6.50 11.89
C ALA A 290 -21.60 -7.68 11.09
N SER A 291 -22.12 -7.41 9.89
CA SER A 291 -22.61 -8.45 8.98
C SER A 291 -21.47 -9.31 8.42
N ARG A 292 -20.33 -8.69 8.13
CA ARG A 292 -19.14 -9.32 7.54
C ARG A 292 -17.85 -8.76 8.16
N PRO A 293 -16.75 -9.53 8.20
CA PRO A 293 -15.47 -9.04 8.70
C PRO A 293 -14.95 -7.91 7.80
N SER A 294 -14.48 -6.81 8.39
CA SER A 294 -13.81 -5.73 7.64
C SER A 294 -12.46 -6.17 7.05
N ARG A 295 -11.87 -7.21 7.65
CA ARG A 295 -10.58 -7.80 7.29
C ARG A 295 -10.67 -9.32 7.21
N LEU A 296 -11.06 -9.82 6.04
CA LEU A 296 -11.25 -11.25 5.82
C LEU A 296 -9.93 -12.05 5.96
N ASP A 297 -8.81 -11.49 5.51
CA ASP A 297 -7.44 -12.04 5.64
C ASP A 297 -7.15 -12.39 7.11
N LYS A 298 -7.36 -11.41 8.00
CA LYS A 298 -7.00 -11.52 9.40
C LYS A 298 -8.00 -12.37 10.17
N ALA A 299 -9.29 -12.23 9.88
CA ALA A 299 -10.33 -13.04 10.48
C ALA A 299 -10.10 -14.53 10.22
N ARG A 300 -9.82 -14.91 8.95
CA ARG A 300 -9.57 -16.31 8.57
C ARG A 300 -8.37 -16.91 9.29
N ARG A 301 -7.27 -16.16 9.42
CA ARG A 301 -6.09 -16.59 10.18
C ARG A 301 -6.37 -16.85 11.65
N LEU A 302 -7.34 -16.15 12.23
CA LEU A 302 -7.73 -16.28 13.62
C LEU A 302 -8.85 -17.31 13.85
N GLY A 303 -9.25 -18.03 12.80
CA GLY A 303 -10.21 -19.13 12.87
C GLY A 303 -11.64 -18.80 12.46
N TYR A 304 -11.89 -17.61 11.89
CA TYR A 304 -13.19 -17.30 11.29
C TYR A 304 -13.43 -18.15 10.03
N LYS A 305 -14.64 -18.67 9.90
CA LYS A 305 -15.16 -19.33 8.70
C LYS A 305 -16.51 -18.70 8.35
N ALA A 306 -16.74 -18.51 7.06
CA ALA A 306 -18.01 -17.99 6.55
C ALA A 306 -19.04 -19.13 6.50
N LYS A 307 -19.58 -19.49 7.67
CA LYS A 307 -20.68 -20.44 7.82
C LYS A 307 -21.54 -20.01 9.00
N GLN A 308 -22.77 -20.52 9.08
CA GLN A 308 -23.69 -20.21 10.16
C GLN A 308 -23.10 -20.59 11.53
N GLY A 309 -23.40 -19.77 12.54
CA GLY A 309 -22.86 -19.88 13.91
C GLY A 309 -21.60 -19.07 14.17
N TYR A 310 -20.93 -18.49 13.16
CA TYR A 310 -19.92 -17.45 13.38
C TYR A 310 -20.54 -16.07 13.36
N VAL A 311 -20.17 -15.23 14.32
CA VAL A 311 -20.66 -13.85 14.42
C VAL A 311 -19.49 -12.91 14.68
N ILE A 312 -19.59 -11.69 14.16
CA ILE A 312 -18.56 -10.66 14.35
C ILE A 312 -19.20 -9.46 15.01
N TYR A 313 -18.55 -8.97 16.06
CA TYR A 313 -18.92 -7.72 16.72
C TYR A 313 -17.77 -6.73 16.62
N ARG A 314 -18.11 -5.48 16.32
CA ARG A 314 -17.20 -4.34 16.38
C ARG A 314 -17.36 -3.67 17.74
N VAL A 315 -16.22 -3.31 18.34
CA VAL A 315 -16.19 -2.64 19.63
C VAL A 315 -15.12 -1.55 19.65
N ARG A 316 -15.46 -0.40 20.23
CA ARG A 316 -14.50 0.66 20.53
C ARG A 316 -14.08 0.66 22.00
N VAL A 317 -12.80 0.84 22.24
CA VAL A 317 -12.20 0.95 23.58
C VAL A 317 -11.39 2.23 23.67
N ARG A 318 -11.63 3.02 24.73
CA ARG A 318 -10.93 4.29 24.94
C ARG A 318 -9.43 4.06 25.12
N ARG A 319 -8.63 4.91 24.48
CA ARG A 319 -7.16 4.95 24.58
C ARG A 319 -6.74 5.62 25.88
N GLY A 320 -5.47 5.40 26.24
CA GLY A 320 -4.85 6.01 27.42
C GLY A 320 -4.61 5.02 28.57
N GLY A 321 -4.09 5.57 29.67
CA GLY A 321 -3.93 4.85 30.93
C GLY A 321 -5.24 4.72 31.69
N ARG A 322 -5.19 4.04 32.85
CA ARG A 322 -6.33 3.92 33.75
C ARG A 322 -6.03 4.72 35.01
N LYS A 323 -6.76 5.82 35.22
CA LYS A 323 -6.74 6.57 36.48
C LYS A 323 -7.19 5.66 37.62
N ARG A 324 -6.51 5.71 38.76
CA ARG A 324 -6.98 5.04 39.98
C ARG A 324 -8.33 5.64 40.40
N PRO A 325 -9.35 4.82 40.73
CA PRO A 325 -10.56 5.33 41.35
C PRO A 325 -10.23 5.72 42.80
N ALA A 326 -9.91 6.99 43.02
CA ALA A 326 -9.66 7.58 44.32
C ALA A 326 -10.44 8.91 44.39
N PRO A 327 -11.37 9.07 45.36
CA PRO A 327 -12.11 10.31 45.53
C PRO A 327 -11.15 11.51 45.66
N LYS A 328 -11.36 12.56 44.87
CA LYS A 328 -10.47 13.75 44.79
C LYS A 328 -8.98 13.46 44.50
N GLY A 329 -8.64 12.22 44.15
CA GLY A 329 -7.25 11.78 44.07
C GLY A 329 -6.58 11.56 45.44
N ALA A 330 -7.30 11.67 46.55
CA ALA A 330 -6.75 11.39 47.86
C ALA A 330 -6.51 9.88 48.02
N THR A 331 -5.26 9.49 48.27
CA THR A 331 -4.88 8.10 48.53
C THR A 331 -4.16 8.04 49.87
N TYR A 332 -4.59 7.12 50.74
CA TYR A 332 -4.04 6.98 52.08
C TYR A 332 -2.91 5.93 52.13
N GLY A 333 -2.05 6.05 53.15
CA GLY A 333 -0.95 5.12 53.41
C GLY A 333 0.37 5.55 52.79
N LYS A 334 1.26 4.58 52.56
CA LYS A 334 2.65 4.81 52.16
C LYS A 334 2.76 5.60 50.84
N PRO A 335 3.74 6.51 50.69
CA PRO A 335 3.95 7.30 49.47
C PRO A 335 4.03 6.49 48.17
N THR A 336 4.55 5.27 48.22
CA THR A 336 4.64 4.37 47.06
C THR A 336 3.27 4.03 46.43
N ASN A 337 2.19 4.09 47.21
CA ASN A 337 0.84 3.80 46.77
C ASN A 337 0.06 5.06 46.36
N GLN A 338 0.67 6.25 46.41
CA GLN A 338 -0.04 7.51 46.17
C GLN A 338 -0.17 7.89 44.68
N GLY A 339 0.35 7.07 43.76
CA GLY A 339 0.24 7.30 42.32
C GLY A 339 -1.19 7.15 41.76
N ILE A 340 -1.61 8.10 40.91
CA ILE A 340 -2.99 8.17 40.37
C ILE A 340 -3.01 8.11 38.84
N ASN A 341 -2.29 9.01 38.17
CA ASN A 341 -2.45 9.27 36.73
C ASN A 341 -1.58 8.37 35.84
N GLN A 342 -0.34 8.10 36.24
CA GLN A 342 0.63 7.38 35.40
C GLN A 342 0.48 5.85 35.44
N LEU A 343 -0.57 5.34 36.09
CA LEU A 343 -0.86 3.91 36.18
C LEU A 343 -1.24 3.33 34.81
N LYS A 344 -0.65 2.18 34.49
CA LYS A 344 -0.94 1.42 33.27
C LYS A 344 -1.75 0.18 33.63
N TYR A 345 -2.78 -0.09 32.82
CA TYR A 345 -3.62 -1.25 33.04
C TYR A 345 -2.88 -2.55 32.66
N GLN A 346 -3.01 -3.59 33.49
CA GLN A 346 -2.29 -4.85 33.28
C GLN A 346 -2.75 -5.60 32.02
N ARG A 347 -4.03 -5.47 31.64
CA ARG A 347 -4.58 -6.09 30.44
C ARG A 347 -4.48 -5.13 29.26
N SER A 348 -4.22 -5.66 28.08
CA SER A 348 -4.23 -4.87 26.84
C SER A 348 -5.64 -4.38 26.49
N LEU A 349 -5.76 -3.25 25.78
CA LEU A 349 -7.05 -2.71 25.30
C LEU A 349 -7.85 -3.73 24.48
N LYS A 350 -7.17 -4.59 23.72
CA LYS A 350 -7.77 -5.67 22.96
C LYS A 350 -8.43 -6.75 23.85
N ALA A 351 -7.85 -7.03 25.03
CA ALA A 351 -8.46 -7.96 25.99
C ALA A 351 -9.70 -7.33 26.64
N THR A 352 -9.66 -6.03 26.96
CA THR A 352 -10.83 -5.28 27.42
C THR A 352 -11.94 -5.26 26.37
N ALA A 353 -11.59 -5.20 25.08
CA ALA A 353 -12.54 -5.29 23.97
C ALA A 353 -13.25 -6.66 23.95
N GLU A 354 -12.49 -7.76 24.04
CA GLU A 354 -13.02 -9.13 24.12
C GLU A 354 -13.95 -9.29 25.32
N GLU A 355 -13.57 -8.77 26.50
CA GLU A 355 -14.36 -8.86 27.72
C GLU A 355 -15.67 -8.06 27.65
N ARG A 356 -15.64 -6.84 27.07
CA ARG A 356 -16.86 -6.03 26.85
C ARG A 356 -17.87 -6.74 25.96
N VAL A 357 -17.39 -7.33 24.86
CA VAL A 357 -18.24 -8.08 23.92
C VAL A 357 -18.74 -9.38 24.56
N GLY A 358 -17.88 -10.12 25.26
CA GLY A 358 -18.27 -11.36 25.95
C GLY A 358 -19.33 -11.14 27.03
N ARG A 359 -19.32 -9.99 27.72
CA ARG A 359 -20.38 -9.61 28.67
C ARG A 359 -21.68 -9.23 27.96
N ARG A 360 -21.62 -8.51 26.83
CA ARG A 360 -22.82 -8.13 26.06
C ARG A 360 -23.47 -9.33 25.38
N CYS A 361 -22.67 -10.29 24.93
CA CYS A 361 -23.10 -11.48 24.20
C CYS A 361 -22.79 -12.76 25.01
N ALA A 362 -23.37 -12.86 26.21
CA ALA A 362 -23.02 -13.91 27.18
C ALA A 362 -23.27 -15.36 26.67
N ASN A 363 -24.26 -15.53 25.78
CA ASN A 363 -24.62 -16.83 25.21
C ASN A 363 -23.57 -17.31 24.17
N LEU A 364 -22.83 -16.38 23.57
CA LEU A 364 -21.82 -16.67 22.57
C LEU A 364 -20.45 -16.95 23.23
N ARG A 365 -19.53 -17.53 22.44
CA ARG A 365 -18.16 -17.83 22.86
C ARG A 365 -17.18 -16.98 22.09
N VAL A 366 -16.35 -16.22 22.80
CA VAL A 366 -15.26 -15.45 22.17
C VAL A 366 -14.19 -16.42 21.67
N LEU A 367 -13.96 -16.43 20.36
CA LEU A 367 -12.89 -17.20 19.73
C LEU A 367 -11.57 -16.42 19.79
N ASN A 368 -11.55 -15.24 19.16
CA ASN A 368 -10.39 -14.36 19.07
C ASN A 368 -10.84 -12.94 18.68
N SER A 369 -9.91 -12.01 18.58
CA SER A 369 -10.18 -10.66 18.07
C SER A 369 -9.01 -10.10 17.27
N TYR A 370 -9.23 -9.00 16.54
CA TYR A 370 -8.18 -8.28 15.83
C TYR A 370 -8.45 -6.78 15.75
N TRP A 371 -7.38 -6.03 15.54
CA TRP A 371 -7.42 -4.58 15.36
C TRP A 371 -7.90 -4.24 13.95
N ILE A 372 -8.77 -3.23 13.87
CA ILE A 372 -9.28 -2.71 12.59
C ILE A 372 -8.78 -1.29 12.38
N ASN A 373 -8.94 -0.43 13.39
CA ASN A 373 -8.71 1.01 13.25
C ASN A 373 -8.40 1.68 14.59
N GLN A 374 -7.92 2.93 14.55
CA GLN A 374 -7.72 3.78 15.73
C GLN A 374 -7.87 5.26 15.39
N ASP A 375 -8.45 6.03 16.31
CA ASP A 375 -8.38 7.50 16.33
C ASP A 375 -7.59 7.97 17.56
N SER A 376 -7.57 9.26 17.85
CA SER A 376 -6.89 9.83 19.03
C SER A 376 -7.43 9.31 20.37
N THR A 377 -8.74 9.10 20.47
CA THR A 377 -9.46 8.77 21.71
C THR A 377 -9.79 7.29 21.86
N TYR A 378 -9.93 6.53 20.77
CA TYR A 378 -10.44 5.17 20.74
C TYR A 378 -9.59 4.25 19.84
N LYS A 379 -9.62 2.96 20.17
CA LYS A 379 -9.17 1.85 19.31
C LYS A 379 -10.35 0.95 19.02
N TYR A 380 -10.44 0.52 17.77
CA TYR A 380 -11.53 -0.30 17.25
C TYR A 380 -11.03 -1.73 16.99
N TYR A 381 -11.80 -2.70 17.48
CA TYR A 381 -11.51 -4.11 17.34
C TYR A 381 -12.73 -4.87 16.81
N GLU A 382 -12.47 -5.92 16.05
CA GLU A 382 -13.46 -6.91 15.65
C GLU A 382 -13.23 -8.16 16.48
N VAL A 383 -14.26 -8.59 17.18
CA VAL A 383 -14.27 -9.80 18.02
C VAL A 383 -15.04 -10.88 17.28
N ILE A 384 -14.38 -12.02 17.07
CA ILE A 384 -14.96 -13.21 16.46
C ILE A 384 -15.62 -14.01 17.57
N LEU A 385 -16.91 -14.22 17.44
CA LEU A 385 -17.75 -15.01 18.33
C LEU A 385 -18.25 -16.25 17.61
N VAL A 386 -18.54 -17.28 18.39
CA VAL A 386 -19.12 -18.53 17.93
C VAL A 386 -20.34 -18.83 18.78
N ASP A 387 -21.42 -19.24 18.13
CA ASP A 387 -22.61 -19.75 18.78
C ASP A 387 -22.47 -21.25 19.07
N PRO A 388 -22.36 -21.67 20.35
CA PRO A 388 -22.23 -23.08 20.70
C PRO A 388 -23.52 -23.89 20.54
N GLN A 389 -24.68 -23.25 20.41
CA GLN A 389 -25.98 -23.92 20.22
C GLN A 389 -26.25 -24.27 18.75
N HIS A 390 -25.59 -23.59 17.82
CA HIS A 390 -25.80 -23.79 16.38
C HIS A 390 -25.30 -25.16 15.88
N LYS A 391 -26.15 -25.91 15.15
CA LYS A 391 -25.83 -27.25 14.61
C LYS A 391 -24.54 -27.27 13.80
N ALA A 392 -24.34 -26.30 12.90
CA ALA A 392 -23.13 -26.20 12.06
C ALA A 392 -21.81 -26.01 12.84
N ILE A 393 -21.87 -25.57 14.10
CA ILE A 393 -20.70 -25.48 15.00
C ILE A 393 -20.51 -26.79 15.75
N ARG A 394 -21.60 -27.38 16.25
CA ARG A 394 -21.56 -28.64 17.01
C ARG A 394 -21.06 -29.81 16.17
N ILE A 395 -21.47 -29.86 14.89
CA ILE A 395 -21.11 -30.92 13.95
C ILE A 395 -19.66 -30.80 13.46
N ASP A 396 -19.11 -29.58 13.37
CA ASP A 396 -17.76 -29.40 12.80
C ASP A 396 -16.65 -29.77 13.80
N PRO A 397 -15.88 -30.84 13.56
CA PRO A 397 -14.85 -31.32 14.47
C PRO A 397 -13.70 -30.33 14.68
N ARG A 398 -13.52 -29.34 13.80
CA ARG A 398 -12.43 -28.36 13.91
C ARG A 398 -12.70 -27.29 14.98
N ILE A 399 -13.97 -27.02 15.29
CA ILE A 399 -14.38 -25.95 16.20
C ILE A 399 -15.23 -26.45 17.37
N ASN A 400 -15.83 -27.65 17.28
CA ASN A 400 -16.73 -28.21 18.30
C ASN A 400 -16.14 -28.19 19.73
N TRP A 401 -14.81 -28.22 19.89
CA TRP A 401 -14.16 -28.05 21.19
C TRP A 401 -14.68 -26.83 21.97
N ILE A 402 -15.01 -25.73 21.30
CA ILE A 402 -15.47 -24.48 21.95
C ILE A 402 -16.85 -24.63 22.62
N VAL A 403 -17.62 -25.65 22.23
CA VAL A 403 -18.96 -25.95 22.76
C VAL A 403 -18.88 -26.49 24.20
N ASN A 404 -17.80 -27.16 24.56
CA ASN A 404 -17.66 -27.77 25.88
C ASN A 404 -17.78 -26.72 27.01
N PRO A 405 -18.40 -27.06 28.14
CA PRO A 405 -18.65 -26.12 29.23
C PRO A 405 -17.38 -25.52 29.83
N VAL A 406 -16.24 -26.21 29.72
CA VAL A 406 -14.92 -25.71 30.17
C VAL A 406 -14.50 -24.44 29.41
N HIS A 407 -15.08 -24.18 28.24
CA HIS A 407 -14.79 -23.02 27.38
C HIS A 407 -15.76 -21.85 27.55
N LYS A 408 -16.62 -21.85 28.59
CA LYS A 408 -17.42 -20.67 28.99
C LYS A 408 -16.52 -19.48 29.35
N HIS A 409 -16.86 -18.27 28.90
CA HIS A 409 -16.17 -17.02 29.26
C HIS A 409 -14.63 -17.08 29.26
N ARG A 410 -14.05 -17.51 28.15
CA ARG A 410 -12.58 -17.61 27.97
C ARG A 410 -11.90 -16.24 28.04
N GLU A 411 -12.58 -15.21 27.57
CA GLU A 411 -12.17 -13.80 27.62
C GLU A 411 -11.96 -13.32 29.06
N SER A 412 -12.93 -13.61 29.95
CA SER A 412 -12.86 -13.22 31.37
C SER A 412 -11.72 -13.90 32.13
N ARG A 413 -11.41 -15.15 31.75
CA ARG A 413 -10.29 -15.95 32.31
C ARG A 413 -8.95 -15.71 31.63
N GLY A 414 -8.89 -14.86 30.60
CA GLY A 414 -7.67 -14.57 29.84
C GLY A 414 -7.10 -15.78 29.12
N LEU A 415 -7.97 -16.61 28.53
CA LEU A 415 -7.61 -17.81 27.75
C LEU A 415 -7.61 -17.56 26.23
N THR A 416 -8.04 -16.39 25.78
CA THR A 416 -7.87 -15.92 24.40
C THR A 416 -6.38 -15.69 24.08
N ALA A 417 -6.02 -15.61 22.80
CA ALA A 417 -4.63 -15.32 22.40
C ALA A 417 -4.12 -14.02 23.04
N THR A 418 -4.97 -12.99 23.08
CA THR A 418 -4.69 -11.70 23.71
C THR A 418 -4.49 -11.85 25.23
N GLY A 419 -5.38 -12.57 25.91
CA GLY A 419 -5.28 -12.81 27.35
C GLY A 419 -4.03 -13.61 27.73
N LYS A 420 -3.69 -14.66 26.99
CA LYS A 420 -2.48 -15.46 27.20
C LYS A 420 -1.20 -14.61 27.07
N LYS A 421 -1.15 -13.72 26.06
CA LYS A 421 -0.04 -12.77 25.88
C LYS A 421 0.11 -11.82 27.07
N SER A 422 -0.99 -11.22 27.53
CA SER A 422 -1.00 -10.30 28.69
C SER A 422 -0.59 -10.99 29.99
N ARG A 423 -0.89 -12.27 30.16
CA ARG A 423 -0.47 -13.08 31.31
C ARG A 423 1.01 -13.47 31.29
N GLY A 424 1.74 -13.18 30.20
CA GLY A 424 3.13 -13.60 30.02
C GLY A 424 3.26 -15.12 29.94
N LEU A 425 2.31 -15.81 29.31
CA LEU A 425 2.39 -17.25 29.08
C LEU A 425 3.21 -17.53 27.84
N ASN A 426 4.46 -17.97 28.03
CA ASN A 426 5.34 -18.37 26.95
C ASN A 426 6.41 -19.37 27.46
N LYS A 427 7.33 -19.79 26.60
CA LYS A 427 8.40 -20.76 26.89
C LYS A 427 9.75 -20.06 27.08
N GLY A 428 10.66 -20.68 27.84
CA GLY A 428 12.02 -20.20 28.07
C GLY A 428 12.24 -19.53 29.43
N HIS A 429 13.50 -19.21 29.74
CA HIS A 429 13.94 -18.76 31.06
C HIS A 429 13.23 -17.49 31.56
N ARG A 430 12.84 -16.58 30.64
CA ARG A 430 12.10 -15.34 30.96
C ARG A 430 10.67 -15.58 31.51
N TYR A 431 10.14 -16.80 31.39
CA TYR A 431 8.76 -17.14 31.73
C TYR A 431 8.63 -18.16 32.88
N ASN A 432 9.73 -18.45 33.59
CA ASN A 432 9.75 -19.41 34.69
C ASN A 432 8.71 -19.08 35.79
N LYS A 433 8.51 -17.78 36.06
CA LYS A 433 7.55 -17.28 37.08
C LYS A 433 6.11 -17.16 36.58
N THR A 434 5.83 -17.43 35.30
CA THR A 434 4.51 -17.21 34.69
C THR A 434 3.94 -18.43 33.96
N LYS A 435 4.75 -19.45 33.62
CA LYS A 435 4.37 -20.63 32.81
C LYS A 435 3.03 -21.29 33.18
N ALA A 436 2.78 -21.55 34.47
CA ALA A 436 1.53 -22.14 34.98
C ALA A 436 0.51 -21.10 35.49
N GLY A 437 0.83 -19.81 35.35
CA GLY A 437 0.15 -18.67 35.97
C GLY A 437 0.94 -18.11 37.14
N ARG A 438 1.16 -16.78 37.14
CA ARG A 438 1.97 -16.05 38.15
C ARG A 438 1.63 -16.42 39.58
N ARG A 439 0.34 -16.42 39.93
CA ARG A 439 -0.13 -16.73 41.29
C ARG A 439 0.06 -18.20 41.66
N LYS A 440 -0.14 -19.13 40.71
CA LYS A 440 0.08 -20.58 40.93
C LYS A 440 1.55 -20.87 41.19
N THR A 441 2.45 -20.32 40.37
CA THR A 441 3.89 -20.47 40.55
C THR A 441 4.36 -19.83 41.86
N TRP A 442 3.87 -18.63 42.19
CA TRP A 442 4.17 -17.99 43.46
C TRP A 442 3.71 -18.84 44.65
N LYS A 443 2.48 -19.36 44.63
CA LYS A 443 1.96 -20.22 45.71
C LYS A 443 2.88 -21.42 45.91
N ARG A 444 3.23 -22.14 44.84
CA ARG A 444 4.13 -23.30 44.90
C ARG A 444 5.46 -23.00 45.58
N HIS A 445 6.09 -21.86 45.27
CA HIS A 445 7.39 -21.51 45.84
C HIS A 445 7.33 -21.04 47.30
N ASN A 446 6.19 -20.53 47.75
CA ASN A 446 5.99 -20.05 49.11
C ASN A 446 5.18 -21.04 49.97
N THR A 447 4.85 -22.22 49.44
CA THR A 447 4.18 -23.27 50.21
C THR A 447 5.26 -24.03 50.99
N LEU A 448 5.16 -24.01 52.32
CA LEU A 448 5.99 -24.85 53.18
C LEU A 448 5.59 -26.32 52.96
N SER A 449 6.53 -27.14 52.49
CA SER A 449 6.31 -28.57 52.28
C SER A 449 6.78 -29.33 53.52
N LEU A 450 5.83 -29.89 54.28
CA LEU A 450 6.11 -30.72 55.45
C LEU A 450 5.80 -32.18 55.07
N TRP A 451 6.85 -32.92 54.75
CA TRP A 451 6.75 -34.35 54.47
C TRP A 451 6.61 -35.13 55.78
N ARG A 452 5.90 -36.27 55.73
CA ARG A 452 5.70 -37.14 56.90
C ARG A 452 7.03 -37.65 57.47
N TYR A 453 8.00 -37.90 56.59
CA TYR A 453 9.38 -38.25 56.92
C TYR A 453 10.27 -37.23 56.22
N ARG A 454 11.24 -36.66 56.94
CA ARG A 454 12.13 -35.59 56.44
C ARG A 454 13.45 -36.14 55.96
#